data_AF-A0A539DS97-F1
#
_entry.id   AF-A0A539DS97-F1
#
_cell.length_a   1.000
_cell.length_b   1.000
_cell.length_c   1.000
_cell.angle_alpha   90.00
_cell.angle_beta   90.00
_cell.angle_gamma   90.00
#
_symmetry.space_group_name_H-M   'P 1'
#
loop_
_entity.id
_entity.type
_entity.pdbx_description
1 polymer ?
#
loop_
_entity_poly.entity_id
_entity_poly.type
_entity_poly.pdbx_seq_one_letter_code
_entity_poly.pdbx_strand_id
1 'polypeptide(L)'
;MRAKLGLLAGLLLATALLTLSSVAYAERISDIRNTKHNFSATVMPDLPDGKTRDAHATSESQICAFCHTPHGANLAPKAPLWNRTLSSATYAPYTSSSLDAVDLGQPGGKSKLCLSCHDGTLALGSVNVLTR
;
A
#
# COMPACT_ATOMS: atom_id res chain seq x y z
N MET A 1 25.04 50.04 -12.12
CA MET A 1 23.63 50.00 -11.65
C MET A 1 22.83 48.83 -12.25
N ARG A 2 22.89 48.60 -13.58
CA ARG A 2 22.18 47.51 -14.27
C ARG A 2 22.47 46.09 -13.75
N ALA A 3 23.72 45.79 -13.41
CA ALA A 3 24.11 44.47 -12.87
C ALA A 3 23.49 44.16 -11.49
N LYS A 4 23.26 45.18 -10.64
CA LYS A 4 22.63 45.00 -9.31
C LYS A 4 21.12 44.73 -9.43
N LEU A 5 20.48 45.29 -10.45
CA LEU A 5 19.04 45.13 -10.68
C LEU A 5 18.69 43.73 -11.23
N GLY A 6 19.55 43.17 -12.10
CA GLY A 6 19.39 41.79 -12.59
C GLY A 6 19.58 40.73 -11.49
N LEU A 7 20.49 40.98 -10.55
CA LEU A 7 20.71 40.07 -9.41
C LEU A 7 19.51 40.04 -8.45
N LEU A 8 18.88 41.19 -8.20
CA LEU A 8 17.68 41.30 -7.36
C LEU A 8 16.47 40.62 -8.00
N ALA A 9 16.26 40.81 -9.31
CA ALA A 9 15.17 40.16 -10.05
C ALA A 9 15.34 38.63 -10.09
N GLY A 10 16.57 38.14 -10.30
CA GLY A 10 16.87 36.72 -10.26
C GLY A 10 16.62 36.09 -8.89
N LEU A 11 16.96 36.80 -7.80
CA LEU A 11 16.73 36.33 -6.44
C LEU A 11 15.24 36.28 -6.10
N LEU A 12 14.46 37.28 -6.51
CA LEU A 12 13.01 37.32 -6.31
C LEU A 12 12.27 36.22 -7.12
N LEU A 13 12.75 35.91 -8.32
CA LEU A 13 12.18 34.83 -9.12
C LEU A 13 12.51 33.46 -8.54
N ALA A 14 13.75 33.26 -8.07
CA ALA A 14 14.16 32.02 -7.42
C ALA A 14 13.35 31.77 -6.12
N THR A 15 13.15 32.78 -5.29
CA THR A 15 12.32 32.65 -4.08
C THR A 15 10.86 32.38 -4.40
N ALA A 16 10.30 32.97 -5.46
CA ALA A 16 8.95 32.65 -5.92
C ALA A 16 8.82 31.19 -6.41
N LEU A 17 9.80 30.66 -7.16
CA LEU A 17 9.77 29.25 -7.58
C LEU A 17 9.89 28.28 -6.38
N LEU A 18 10.66 28.65 -5.36
CA LEU A 18 10.81 27.87 -4.13
C LEU A 18 9.52 27.82 -3.29
N THR A 19 8.68 28.86 -3.32
CA THR A 19 7.40 28.89 -2.58
C THR A 19 6.22 28.26 -3.32
N LEU A 20 6.30 28.08 -4.64
CA LEU A 20 5.28 27.37 -5.43
C LEU A 20 5.46 25.84 -5.45
N SER A 21 6.55 25.33 -4.87
CA SER A 21 6.77 23.89 -4.72
C SER A 21 5.88 23.36 -3.60
N SER A 22 4.70 22.85 -3.97
CA SER A 22 3.84 22.10 -3.06
C SER A 22 4.63 20.88 -2.59
N VAL A 23 5.06 20.91 -1.33
CA VAL A 23 5.69 19.76 -0.70
C VAL A 23 4.60 18.69 -0.62
N ALA A 24 4.65 17.71 -1.52
CA ALA A 24 3.84 16.51 -1.44
C ALA A 24 4.30 15.74 -0.19
N TYR A 25 3.68 16.02 0.95
CA TYR A 25 3.87 15.21 2.14
C TYR A 25 3.34 13.82 1.81
N ALA A 26 4.23 12.82 1.75
CA ALA A 26 3.80 11.45 1.91
C ALA A 26 3.06 11.36 3.27
N GLU A 27 1.85 10.82 3.28
CA GLU A 27 1.00 10.68 4.48
C GLU A 27 1.83 10.03 5.61
N ARG A 28 2.23 10.83 6.61
CA ARG A 28 3.13 10.41 7.71
C ARG A 28 2.41 9.57 8.77
N ILE A 29 1.09 9.41 8.65
CA ILE A 29 0.23 8.73 9.62
C ILE A 29 -0.06 7.33 9.10
N SER A 30 0.38 6.29 9.83
CA SER A 30 -0.01 4.90 9.57
C SER A 30 -1.44 4.68 10.06
N ASP A 31 -2.41 5.19 9.30
CA ASP A 31 -3.84 4.99 9.56
C ASP A 31 -4.49 4.17 8.45
N ILE A 32 -4.56 2.86 8.67
CA ILE A 32 -5.22 1.95 7.73
C ILE A 32 -6.74 2.21 7.66
N ARG A 33 -7.34 2.81 8.70
CA ARG A 33 -8.80 3.07 8.77
C ARG A 33 -9.22 4.01 7.65
N ASN A 34 -8.40 5.03 7.34
CA ASN A 34 -8.64 6.01 6.28
C ASN A 34 -8.08 5.59 4.91
N THR A 35 -8.02 4.29 4.60
CA THR A 35 -7.58 3.79 3.30
C THR A 35 -8.62 2.88 2.64
N LYS A 36 -8.47 2.62 1.33
CA LYS A 36 -9.23 1.60 0.60
C LYS A 36 -9.10 0.19 1.20
N HIS A 37 -8.07 -0.07 2.00
CA HIS A 37 -7.77 -1.38 2.60
C HIS A 37 -8.41 -1.58 3.99
N ASN A 38 -9.28 -0.68 4.43
CA ASN A 38 -10.14 -0.96 5.57
C ASN A 38 -11.28 -1.89 5.15
N PHE A 39 -11.10 -3.19 5.39
CA PHE A 39 -12.10 -4.23 5.08
C PHE A 39 -13.01 -4.57 6.26
N SER A 40 -12.95 -3.83 7.37
CA SER A 40 -13.81 -4.10 8.53
C SER A 40 -15.29 -3.79 8.21
N ALA A 41 -16.21 -4.42 8.92
CA ALA A 41 -17.64 -4.25 8.76
C ALA A 41 -18.12 -2.83 9.07
N THR A 42 -17.35 -2.09 9.86
CA THR A 42 -17.58 -0.66 10.11
C THR A 42 -16.54 0.16 9.37
N VAL A 43 -16.86 0.56 8.15
CA VAL A 43 -15.97 1.34 7.28
C VAL A 43 -16.04 2.83 7.59
N MET A 44 -15.41 3.22 8.71
CA MET A 44 -15.27 4.60 9.16
C MET A 44 -13.78 4.97 9.35
N PRO A 45 -13.35 6.21 9.07
CA PRO A 45 -14.13 7.31 8.47
C PRO A 45 -14.35 7.12 6.96
N ASP A 46 -15.26 7.89 6.36
CA ASP A 46 -15.39 7.98 4.89
C ASP A 46 -14.08 8.48 4.26
N LEU A 47 -13.78 8.00 3.04
CA LEU A 47 -12.58 8.45 2.33
C LEU A 47 -12.79 9.87 1.76
N PRO A 48 -11.71 10.67 1.63
CA PRO A 48 -11.76 11.96 0.96
C PRO A 48 -12.25 11.86 -0.49
N ASP A 49 -12.68 13.01 -1.03
CA ASP A 49 -13.09 13.16 -2.44
C ASP A 49 -14.28 12.28 -2.87
N GLY A 50 -15.13 11.85 -1.92
CA GLY A 50 -16.29 11.01 -2.21
C GLY A 50 -15.93 9.57 -2.62
N LYS A 51 -14.71 9.11 -2.34
CA LYS A 51 -14.30 7.73 -2.61
C LYS A 51 -15.00 6.76 -1.66
N THR A 52 -15.37 5.59 -2.16
CA THR A 52 -16.03 4.54 -1.37
C THR A 52 -15.14 3.31 -1.17
N ARG A 53 -15.49 2.49 -0.18
CA ARG A 53 -14.94 1.15 0.05
C ARG A 53 -15.98 0.12 -0.34
N ASP A 54 -15.87 -0.36 -1.57
CA ASP A 54 -16.87 -1.26 -2.16
C ASP A 54 -16.76 -2.70 -1.61
N ALA A 55 -15.59 -3.06 -1.08
CA ALA A 55 -15.36 -4.32 -0.40
C ALA A 55 -15.15 -4.08 1.11
N HIS A 56 -16.00 -4.70 1.92
CA HIS A 56 -15.90 -4.73 3.38
C HIS A 56 -16.56 -6.00 3.91
N ALA A 57 -16.18 -6.42 5.11
CA ALA A 57 -16.77 -7.58 5.77
C ALA A 57 -18.21 -7.29 6.20
N THR A 58 -19.01 -8.33 6.36
CA THR A 58 -20.38 -8.20 6.85
C THR A 58 -20.45 -8.05 8.38
N SER A 59 -19.54 -8.70 9.11
CA SER A 59 -19.55 -8.77 10.57
C SER A 59 -18.21 -8.54 11.26
N GLU A 60 -17.09 -8.72 10.54
CA GLU A 60 -15.76 -8.66 11.17
C GLU A 60 -15.30 -7.21 11.37
N SER A 61 -15.03 -6.82 12.63
CA SER A 61 -14.65 -5.46 13.02
C SER A 61 -13.15 -5.27 13.26
N GLN A 62 -12.38 -6.36 13.38
CA GLN A 62 -10.95 -6.36 13.61
C GLN A 62 -10.20 -5.99 12.31
N ILE A 63 -10.03 -4.70 12.07
CA ILE A 63 -9.40 -4.15 10.86
C ILE A 63 -8.03 -4.76 10.51
N CYS A 64 -7.23 -5.13 11.51
CA CYS A 64 -5.90 -5.70 11.27
C CYS A 64 -5.93 -7.17 10.87
N ALA A 65 -7.01 -7.88 11.18
CA ALA A 65 -7.05 -9.33 11.04
C ALA A 65 -7.17 -9.78 9.57
N PHE A 66 -7.52 -8.89 8.64
CA PHE A 66 -7.47 -9.15 7.21
C PHE A 66 -6.03 -9.32 6.67
N CYS A 67 -5.03 -8.85 7.43
CA CYS A 67 -3.62 -8.84 7.03
C CYS A 67 -2.72 -9.59 8.04
N HIS A 68 -2.94 -9.42 9.34
CA HIS A 68 -2.04 -9.89 10.40
C HIS A 68 -2.62 -11.04 11.20
N THR A 69 -1.81 -12.08 11.41
CA THR A 69 -2.20 -13.21 12.25
C THR A 69 -1.94 -12.88 13.72
N PRO A 70 -2.92 -13.08 14.63
CA PRO A 70 -2.68 -12.97 16.07
C PRO A 70 -1.58 -13.92 16.54
N HIS A 71 -0.85 -13.52 17.58
CA HIS A 71 0.18 -14.37 18.19
C HIS A 71 -0.43 -15.67 18.72
N GLY A 72 0.24 -16.80 18.47
CA GLY A 72 -0.21 -18.12 18.91
C GLY A 72 -1.36 -18.72 18.09
N ALA A 73 -1.95 -17.98 17.14
CA ALA A 73 -3.04 -18.49 16.31
C ALA A 73 -2.53 -19.32 15.11
N ASN A 74 -1.24 -19.25 14.79
CA ASN A 74 -0.56 -20.15 13.87
C ASN A 74 0.66 -20.76 14.57
N LEU A 75 0.76 -22.09 14.54
CA LEU A 75 1.87 -22.85 15.14
C LEU A 75 3.08 -22.97 14.18
N ALA A 76 2.95 -22.51 12.94
CA ALA A 76 4.05 -22.49 11.99
C ALA A 76 5.07 -21.38 12.35
N PRO A 77 6.38 -21.69 12.44
CA PRO A 77 7.40 -20.78 12.98
C PRO A 77 7.86 -19.66 12.02
N LYS A 78 7.17 -19.42 10.90
CA LYS A 78 7.66 -18.53 9.85
C LYS A 78 7.06 -17.12 9.96
N ALA A 79 7.89 -16.17 10.37
CA ALA A 79 7.62 -14.75 10.30
C ALA A 79 7.74 -14.23 8.84
N PRO A 80 7.02 -13.16 8.45
CA PRO A 80 6.06 -12.39 9.25
C PRO A 80 4.71 -13.09 9.44
N LEU A 81 4.03 -12.80 10.55
CA LEU A 81 2.70 -13.31 10.85
C LEU A 81 1.64 -12.68 9.91
N TRP A 82 1.50 -13.29 8.74
CA TRP A 82 0.59 -12.87 7.68
C TRP A 82 -0.66 -13.75 7.67
N ASN A 83 -1.84 -13.15 7.82
CA ASN A 83 -3.10 -13.87 7.97
C ASN A 83 -3.69 -14.32 6.65
N ARG A 84 -2.85 -14.73 5.70
CA ARG A 84 -3.29 -15.28 4.41
C ARG A 84 -2.39 -16.43 4.03
N THR A 85 -2.97 -17.40 3.32
CA THR A 85 -2.17 -18.47 2.71
C THR A 85 -1.46 -17.89 1.50
N LEU A 86 -0.13 -18.06 1.42
CA LEU A 86 0.61 -17.60 0.25
C LEU A 86 0.38 -18.56 -0.91
N SER A 87 0.11 -18.02 -2.09
CA SER A 87 -0.08 -18.82 -3.29
C SER A 87 1.15 -19.66 -3.61
N SER A 88 0.91 -20.92 -3.95
CA SER A 88 1.90 -21.83 -4.54
C SER A 88 1.92 -21.73 -6.07
N ALA A 89 1.19 -20.79 -6.66
CA ALA A 89 1.17 -20.59 -8.10
C ALA A 89 2.57 -20.23 -8.63
N THR A 90 2.80 -20.64 -9.87
CA THR A 90 3.94 -20.18 -10.66
C THR A 90 3.49 -18.94 -11.44
N TYR A 91 4.17 -17.82 -11.24
CA TYR A 91 3.87 -16.57 -11.90
C TYR A 91 4.64 -16.48 -13.21
N ALA A 92 3.99 -15.98 -14.26
CA ALA A 92 4.66 -15.56 -15.48
C ALA A 92 5.04 -14.07 -15.33
N PRO A 93 6.33 -13.71 -15.20
CA PRO A 93 6.75 -12.31 -15.16
C PRO A 93 6.47 -11.64 -16.51
N TYR A 94 6.13 -10.35 -16.48
CA TYR A 94 6.01 -9.57 -17.71
C TYR A 94 7.40 -9.12 -18.19
N THR A 95 7.49 -8.82 -19.49
CA THR A 95 8.65 -8.16 -20.09
C THR A 95 8.27 -6.74 -20.51
N SER A 96 9.21 -5.79 -20.41
CA SER A 96 9.03 -4.40 -20.84
C SER A 96 10.35 -3.84 -21.36
N SER A 97 10.31 -2.93 -22.33
CA SER A 97 11.50 -2.22 -22.82
C SER A 97 12.13 -1.30 -21.77
N SER A 98 11.38 -0.96 -20.72
CA SER A 98 11.84 -0.17 -19.56
C SER A 98 12.24 -1.03 -18.36
N LEU A 99 12.30 -2.36 -18.51
CA LEU A 99 12.66 -3.28 -17.44
C LEU A 99 14.18 -3.48 -17.40
N ASP A 100 14.83 -3.00 -16.33
CA ASP A 100 16.28 -3.15 -16.13
C ASP A 100 16.69 -4.51 -15.55
N ALA A 101 15.72 -5.28 -15.02
CA ALA A 101 15.99 -6.58 -14.41
C ALA A 101 16.25 -7.63 -15.50
N VAL A 102 17.45 -8.21 -15.48
CA VAL A 102 17.80 -9.41 -16.27
C VAL A 102 17.47 -10.66 -15.45
N ASP A 103 16.90 -11.68 -16.10
CA ASP A 103 16.52 -12.98 -15.51
C ASP A 103 15.51 -12.91 -14.35
N LEU A 104 14.33 -12.34 -14.61
CA LEU A 104 13.21 -12.37 -13.67
C LEU A 104 12.79 -13.82 -13.35
N GLY A 105 13.19 -14.30 -12.17
CA GLY A 105 12.71 -15.56 -11.59
C GLY A 105 11.33 -15.42 -10.96
N GLN A 106 10.96 -16.40 -10.12
CA GLN A 106 9.72 -16.35 -9.36
C GLN A 106 9.75 -15.23 -8.29
N PRO A 107 8.59 -14.60 -7.98
CA PRO A 107 8.51 -13.62 -6.91
C PRO A 107 9.01 -14.19 -5.57
N GLY A 108 9.91 -13.44 -4.93
CA GLY A 108 10.40 -13.76 -3.59
C GLY A 108 9.31 -13.58 -2.50
N GLY A 109 9.64 -13.96 -1.27
CA GLY A 109 8.68 -13.97 -0.15
C GLY A 109 7.95 -12.64 0.07
N LYS A 110 8.67 -11.50 -0.01
CA LYS A 110 8.06 -10.16 0.15
C LYS A 110 7.04 -9.86 -0.92
N SER A 111 7.38 -10.11 -2.19
CA SER A 111 6.45 -9.94 -3.32
C SER A 111 5.23 -10.85 -3.20
N LYS A 112 5.41 -12.08 -2.70
CA LYS A 112 4.29 -13.00 -2.44
C LYS A 112 3.32 -12.50 -1.36
N LEU A 113 3.77 -11.70 -0.39
CA LEU A 113 2.86 -11.03 0.56
C LEU A 113 1.94 -10.05 -0.17
N CYS A 114 2.49 -9.22 -1.06
CA CYS A 114 1.71 -8.28 -1.87
C CYS A 114 0.73 -9.04 -2.77
N LEU A 115 1.23 -10.07 -3.45
CA LEU A 115 0.44 -10.88 -4.38
C LEU A 115 -0.68 -11.64 -3.68
N SER A 116 -0.53 -12.02 -2.41
CA SER A 116 -1.61 -12.67 -1.66
C SER A 116 -2.93 -11.87 -1.58
N CYS A 117 -2.89 -10.56 -1.87
CA CYS A 117 -4.07 -9.72 -2.04
C CYS A 117 -4.29 -9.29 -3.51
N HIS A 118 -3.21 -9.07 -4.27
CA HIS A 118 -3.27 -8.42 -5.59
C HIS A 118 -3.28 -9.37 -6.78
N ASP A 119 -3.00 -10.67 -6.60
CA ASP A 119 -2.94 -11.62 -7.71
C ASP A 119 -4.31 -12.20 -8.09
N GLY A 120 -5.37 -11.85 -7.35
CA GLY A 120 -6.74 -12.30 -7.61
C GLY A 120 -6.97 -13.79 -7.33
N THR A 121 -6.01 -14.51 -6.75
CA THR A 121 -6.13 -15.96 -6.50
C THR A 121 -6.87 -16.29 -5.21
N LEU A 122 -7.07 -15.30 -4.34
CA LEU A 122 -7.67 -15.47 -3.02
C LEU A 122 -8.74 -14.41 -2.78
N ALA A 123 -9.87 -14.82 -2.19
CA ALA A 123 -10.86 -13.87 -1.71
C ALA A 123 -10.29 -12.98 -0.59
N LEU A 124 -10.80 -11.75 -0.45
CA LEU A 124 -10.34 -10.81 0.59
C LEU A 124 -10.53 -11.39 2.00
N GLY A 125 -11.65 -12.06 2.25
CA GLY A 125 -11.94 -12.76 3.51
C GLY A 125 -11.26 -14.13 3.68
N SER A 126 -10.43 -14.58 2.73
CA SER A 126 -9.72 -15.85 2.84
C SER A 126 -8.49 -15.71 3.76
N VAL A 127 -8.76 -15.64 5.05
CA VAL A 127 -7.76 -15.45 6.10
C VAL A 127 -7.46 -16.76 6.85
N ASN A 128 -6.24 -16.91 7.36
CA ASN A 128 -5.82 -18.14 8.06
C ASN A 128 -6.53 -18.30 9.42
N VAL A 129 -6.98 -17.20 10.02
CA VAL A 129 -7.78 -17.15 11.25
C VAL A 129 -9.00 -16.26 11.04
N LEU A 130 -10.08 -16.47 11.81
CA LEU A 130 -11.41 -15.83 11.65
C LEU A 130 -12.28 -16.42 10.53
N THR A 131 -12.15 -17.71 10.25
CA THR A 131 -12.99 -18.47 9.27
C THR A 131 -14.39 -18.78 9.81
N ARG A 132 -15.06 -17.79 10.40
CA ARG A 132 -16.40 -17.96 10.97
C ARG A 132 -17.48 -17.63 9.96
#